data_AF-A0A2G9MVD3-F1
#
_entry.id   AF-A0A2G9MVD3-F1
#
_cell.length_a   1.000
_cell.length_b   1.000
_cell.length_c   1.000
_cell.angle_alpha   90.00
_cell.angle_beta   90.00
_cell.angle_gamma   90.00
#
_symmetry.space_group_name_H-M   'P 1'
#
loop_
_entity.id
_entity.type
_entity.pdbx_description
1 polymer ?
#
loop_
_entity_poly.entity_id
_entity_poly.type
_entity_poly.pdbx_seq_one_letter_code
_entity_poly.pdbx_strand_id
1 'polypeptide(L)' 'MSKFLKVKCGCGNEQTIFAHSSSKVGCLVCSKELATPTGAQVKLAEGVSIVKVL' A
#
# COMPACT_ATOMS: atom_id res chain seq x y z
N MET A 1 -10.25 -1.91 14.22
CA MET A 1 -10.26 -0.56 13.61
C MET A 1 -9.38 -0.61 12.39
N SER A 2 -9.95 -0.33 11.22
CA SER A 2 -9.20 -0.32 9.96
C SER A 2 -8.29 0.90 9.91
N LYS A 3 -6.99 0.67 9.71
CA LYS A 3 -5.97 1.73 9.70
C LYS A 3 -5.59 2.10 8.27
N PHE A 4 -5.15 3.34 8.10
CA PHE A 4 -4.57 3.79 6.83
C PHE A 4 -3.04 3.70 6.93
N LEU A 5 -2.42 3.08 5.94
CA LEU A 5 -0.97 2.97 5.84
C LEU A 5 -0.52 3.99 4.79
N LYS A 6 0.28 4.95 5.21
CA LYS A 6 0.98 5.84 4.30
C LYS A 6 2.26 5.14 3.87
N VAL A 7 2.33 4.79 2.59
CA VAL A 7 3.44 4.05 2.00
C VAL A 7 4.15 4.91 0.95
N LYS A 8 5.48 4.76 0.89
CA LYS A 8 6.32 5.38 -0.12
C LYS A 8 6.80 4.31 -1.07
N CYS A 9 6.50 4.52 -2.35
CA CYS A 9 6.98 3.68 -3.43
C CYS A 9 8.41 4.10 -3.83
N GLY A 10 9.21 3.15 -4.30
CA GLY A 10 10.54 3.43 -4.84
C GLY A 10 10.58 4.44 -6.00
N CYS A 11 9.45 4.67 -6.69
CA CYS A 11 9.36 5.71 -7.74
C CYS A 11 9.30 7.14 -7.20
N GLY A 12 9.30 7.33 -5.88
CA GLY A 12 9.16 8.64 -5.23
C GLY A 12 7.71 9.02 -4.93
N ASN A 13 6.72 8.24 -5.38
CA ASN A 13 5.32 8.49 -5.08
C ASN A 13 4.96 8.06 -3.65
N GLU A 14 4.24 8.92 -2.94
CA GLU A 14 3.68 8.64 -1.62
C GLU A 14 2.18 8.37 -1.77
N GLN A 15 1.74 7.19 -1.34
CA GLN A 15 0.35 6.79 -1.45
C GLN A 15 -0.19 6.36 -0.10
N THR A 16 -1.43 6.73 0.18
CA THR A 16 -2.14 6.24 1.36
C THR A 16 -2.99 5.05 0.93
N ILE A 17 -2.72 3.89 1.51
CA ILE A 17 -3.44 2.65 1.24
C ILE A 17 -4.22 2.23 2.48
N PHE A 18 -5.26 1.43 2.27
CA PHE A 18 -6.04 0.88 3.37
C PHE A 18 -5.45 -0.45 3.84
N ALA A 19 -5.19 -0.60 5.14
CA ALA A 19 -4.58 -1.81 5.70
C ALA A 19 -5.44 -3.07 5.50
N HIS A 20 -6.75 -2.91 5.29
CA HIS A 20 -7.73 -3.98 5.06
C HIS A 20 -8.41 -3.86 3.69
N SER A 21 -7.69 -3.39 2.66
CA SER A 21 -8.25 -3.33 1.31
C SER A 21 -8.60 -4.73 0.81
N SER A 22 -9.81 -4.92 0.30
CA SER A 22 -10.24 -6.14 -0.41
C SER A 22 -9.87 -6.11 -1.90
N SER A 23 -9.22 -5.04 -2.36
CA SER A 23 -8.80 -4.86 -3.75
C SER A 23 -7.29 -4.61 -3.85
N LYS A 24 -6.69 -5.07 -4.95
CA LYS A 24 -5.30 -4.80 -5.30
C LYS A 24 -5.06 -3.29 -5.45
N VAL A 25 -4.03 -2.78 -4.81
CA VAL A 25 -3.64 -1.38 -4.85
C VAL A 25 -2.38 -1.24 -5.68
N GLY A 26 -2.49 -0.55 -6.81
CA GLY A 26 -1.37 -0.20 -7.67
C GLY A 26 -0.89 1.22 -7.45
N CYS A 27 0.39 1.46 -7.70
CA CYS A 27 0.95 2.80 -7.73
C CYS A 27 0.41 3.56 -8.93
N LEU A 28 -0.07 4.78 -8.73
CA LEU A 28 -0.59 5.65 -9.80
C LEU A 28 0.49 6.14 -10.77
N VAL A 29 1.77 6.05 -10.39
CA VAL A 29 2.90 6.58 -11.17
C VAL A 29 3.62 5.47 -11.95
N CYS A 30 3.99 4.39 -11.27
CA CYS A 30 4.74 3.28 -11.89
C CYS A 30 3.89 2.07 -12.26
N SER A 31 2.57 2.12 -12.01
CA SER A 31 1.62 1.01 -12.23
C SER A 31 2.01 -0.31 -11.55
N LYS A 32 2.96 -0.27 -10.63
CA LYS A 32 3.45 -1.43 -9.89
C LYS A 32 2.50 -1.75 -8.74
N GLU A 33 2.32 -3.02 -8.44
CA GLU A 33 1.59 -3.44 -7.24
C GLU A 33 2.25 -2.86 -5.99
N LEU A 34 1.46 -2.19 -5.15
CA LEU A 34 1.91 -1.66 -3.85
C LEU A 34 1.41 -2.54 -2.72
N ALA A 35 0.16 -2.97 -2.83
CA ALA A 35 -0.45 -3.84 -1.84
C ALA A 35 -1.46 -4.81 -2.48
N THR A 36 -1.39 -6.06 -2.04
CA THR A 36 -2.26 -7.13 -2.49
C THR A 36 -3.22 -7.50 -1.35
N PRO A 37 -4.53 -7.60 -1.61
CA PRO A 37 -5.50 -7.97 -0.59
C PRO A 37 -5.22 -9.40 -0.12
N THR A 38 -5.08 -9.56 1.19
CA THR A 38 -5.03 -10.86 1.85
C THR A 38 -6.13 -10.88 2.92
N GLY A 39 -6.68 -12.06 3.23
CA GLY A 39 -7.94 -12.19 3.98
C GLY A 39 -8.00 -11.48 5.34
N ALA A 40 -6.85 -11.16 5.94
CA ALA A 40 -6.78 -10.38 7.18
C ALA A 40 -6.30 -8.94 6.94
N GLN A 41 -5.10 -8.74 6.40
CA GLN A 41 -4.50 -7.43 6.11
C GLN A 41 -3.84 -7.46 4.73
N VAL A 42 -3.68 -6.32 4.09
CA VAL A 42 -3.00 -6.23 2.79
C VAL A 42 -1.52 -6.57 2.92
N LYS A 43 -0.99 -7.30 1.95
CA LYS A 43 0.43 -7.61 1.82
C LYS A 43 1.11 -6.56 0.95
N LEU A 44 2.15 -5.90 1.46
CA LEU A 44 2.92 -4.93 0.69
C LEU A 44 3.85 -5.63 -0.30
N ALA A 45 4.04 -5.02 -1.47
CA ALA A 45 4.97 -5.49 -2.48
C ALA A 45 6.42 -5.10 -2.16
N GLU A 46 7.38 -5.78 -2.80
CA GLU A 46 8.80 -5.47 -2.66
C GLU A 46 9.13 -4.06 -3.15
N GLY A 47 9.88 -3.31 -2.32
CA GLY A 47 10.28 -1.92 -2.60
C GLY A 47 9.30 -0.85 -2.12
N VAL A 48 8.35 -1.21 -1.24
CA VAL A 48 7.41 -0.28 -0.60
C VAL A 48 7.77 -0.11 0.87
N SER A 49 7.96 1.14 1.31
CA SER A 49 8.27 1.47 2.70
C SER A 49 7.08 2.14 3.38
N ILE A 50 6.73 1.72 4.59
CA ILE A 50 5.66 2.35 5.38
C ILE A 50 6.23 3.59 6.06
N VAL A 51 5.68 4.77 5.75
CA VAL A 51 6.10 6.05 6.32
C VAL A 51 5.31 6.38 7.58
N LYS A 52 4.01 6.09 7.59
CA LYS A 52 3.14 6.45 8.72
C LYS A 52 1.90 5.56 8.77
N VAL A 53 1.50 5.15 9.97
CA VAL A 53 0.22 4.48 10.22
C VAL A 53 -0.73 5.51 10.81
N LEU A 54 -1.88 5.69 10.16
CA LEU A 54 -2.95 6.63 10.51
C LEU A 54 -4.17 5.85 11.02
#